data_AF-A0A1H9B4W2-F1
#
_entry.id   AF-A0A1H9B4W2-F1
#
_cell.length_a   1.000
_cell.length_b   1.000
_cell.length_c   1.000
_cell.angle_alpha   90.00
_cell.angle_beta   90.00
_cell.angle_gamma   90.00
#
_symmetry.space_group_name_H-M   'P 1'
#
loop_
_entity.id
_entity.type
_entity.pdbx_description
1 polymer ?
#
loop_
_entity_poly.entity_id
_entity_poly.type
_entity_poly.pdbx_seq_one_letter_code
_entity_poly.pdbx_strand_id
1 'polypeptide(L)'
;MPASFSHSTFPCFLDFEASSLSEQSYPVQVAWSDGEGQVECWLIRPADDWRDWCEGAEEIHGITRESIEDEGQDIAWVCRRMNQALAGKVVFTDGVHLDRFWLRRLFVAGNAMPRFRLGDLFKLLEPRLPPPEYRPPDLLRNLIDKAWKLTPGFAHQADTDVKYMLNLWQLVRHGSALSAGADTGPSMSPRLYPPGHGPTGVQAHVRGRDGGY
;
A
#
# COMPACT_ATOMS: atom_id res chain seq x y z
N MET A 1 12.34 -5.48 35.87
CA MET A 1 12.87 -4.79 34.67
C MET A 1 11.82 -3.80 34.20
N PRO A 2 12.17 -2.52 33.94
CA PRO A 2 11.26 -1.64 33.22
C PRO A 2 11.10 -2.16 31.79
N ALA A 3 9.90 -2.10 31.24
CA ALA A 3 9.70 -2.40 29.83
C ALA A 3 10.39 -1.32 28.99
N SER A 4 11.36 -1.71 28.17
CA SER A 4 11.90 -0.84 27.13
C SER A 4 10.79 -0.62 26.10
N PHE A 5 10.15 0.54 26.13
CA PHE A 5 9.25 0.96 25.06
C PHE A 5 10.08 1.18 23.80
N SER A 6 10.11 0.18 22.90
CA SER A 6 10.64 0.40 21.56
C SER A 6 9.72 1.40 20.85
N HIS A 7 10.28 2.55 20.50
CA HIS A 7 9.56 3.55 19.72
C HIS A 7 9.42 3.04 18.28
N SER A 8 8.28 2.39 18.00
CA SER A 8 7.90 1.94 16.65
C SER A 8 8.02 3.12 15.69
N THR A 9 9.04 3.08 14.84
CA THR A 9 9.35 4.15 13.87
C THR A 9 8.50 3.98 12.60
N PHE A 10 8.03 2.75 12.37
CA PHE A 10 7.15 2.35 11.28
C PHE A 10 5.83 1.75 11.82
N PRO A 11 4.72 1.91 11.07
CA PRO A 11 3.61 0.97 11.09
C PRO A 11 4.09 -0.41 10.61
N CYS A 12 3.46 -1.48 11.09
CA CYS A 12 3.68 -2.81 10.52
C CYS A 12 2.85 -2.96 9.23
N PHE A 13 3.47 -3.49 8.19
CA PHE A 13 2.81 -3.86 6.93
C PHE A 13 2.79 -5.39 6.77
N LEU A 14 1.91 -5.90 5.91
CA LEU A 14 1.79 -7.31 5.55
C LEU A 14 1.30 -7.42 4.11
N ASP A 15 1.73 -8.46 3.42
CA ASP A 15 1.20 -8.89 2.13
C ASP A 15 1.14 -10.43 2.04
N PHE A 16 0.29 -10.95 1.15
CA PHE A 16 0.15 -12.37 0.82
C PHE A 16 0.12 -12.59 -0.70
N GLU A 17 1.01 -13.47 -1.19
CA GLU A 17 0.81 -14.13 -2.48
C GLU A 17 -0.12 -15.34 -2.33
N ALA A 18 -0.89 -15.67 -3.37
CA ALA A 18 -1.89 -16.73 -3.34
C ALA A 18 -1.98 -17.57 -4.61
N SER A 19 -2.45 -18.82 -4.46
CA SER A 19 -2.55 -19.82 -5.52
C SER A 19 -3.40 -19.40 -6.72
N SER A 20 -4.34 -18.47 -6.51
CA SER A 20 -5.14 -17.78 -7.54
C SER A 20 -5.96 -16.64 -6.90
N LEU A 21 -6.83 -16.01 -7.68
CA LEU A 21 -7.87 -15.08 -7.18
C LEU A 21 -9.25 -15.75 -6.99
N SER A 22 -9.34 -17.08 -7.02
CA SER A 22 -10.59 -17.81 -6.86
C SER A 22 -11.08 -17.84 -5.40
N GLU A 23 -12.37 -18.12 -5.18
CA GLU A 23 -12.91 -18.40 -3.84
C GLU A 23 -12.30 -19.64 -3.16
N GLN A 24 -11.59 -20.49 -3.93
CA GLN A 24 -10.92 -21.69 -3.47
C GLN A 24 -9.42 -21.47 -3.21
N SER A 25 -8.87 -20.30 -3.59
CA SER A 25 -7.46 -19.94 -3.43
C SER A 25 -6.97 -19.92 -1.97
N TYR A 26 -5.67 -20.10 -1.81
CA TYR A 26 -4.99 -20.09 -0.51
C TYR A 26 -3.65 -19.34 -0.59
N PRO A 27 -3.17 -18.79 0.54
CA PRO A 27 -1.89 -18.11 0.56
C PRO A 27 -0.73 -19.10 0.36
N VAL A 28 0.22 -18.72 -0.48
CA VAL A 28 1.42 -19.49 -0.86
C VAL A 28 2.70 -18.87 -0.28
N GLN A 29 2.68 -17.56 -0.06
CA GLN A 29 3.72 -16.81 0.65
C GLN A 29 3.06 -15.76 1.54
N VAL A 30 3.73 -15.39 2.62
CA VAL A 30 3.36 -14.25 3.46
C VAL A 30 4.59 -13.48 3.87
N ALA A 31 4.50 -12.15 3.90
CA ALA A 31 5.50 -11.31 4.52
C ALA A 31 4.86 -10.30 5.50
N TRP A 32 5.66 -9.81 6.42
CA TRP A 32 5.29 -8.68 7.29
C TRP A 32 6.51 -7.86 7.70
N SER A 33 6.27 -6.59 8.04
CA SER A 33 7.28 -5.73 8.65
C SER A 33 7.05 -5.55 10.15
N ASP A 34 8.13 -5.39 10.92
CA ASP A 34 8.06 -4.98 12.31
C ASP A 34 7.99 -3.44 12.49
N GLY A 35 8.15 -2.96 13.73
CA GLY A 35 8.10 -1.54 14.06
C GLY A 35 9.36 -0.75 13.71
N GLU A 36 10.44 -1.45 13.36
CA GLU A 36 11.74 -0.91 12.92
C GLU A 36 11.89 -0.97 11.39
N GLY A 37 10.94 -1.60 10.71
CA GLY A 37 10.90 -1.76 9.26
C GLY A 37 11.64 -3.00 8.76
N GLN A 38 12.03 -3.91 9.65
CA GLN A 38 12.60 -5.21 9.26
C GLN A 38 11.50 -6.08 8.66
N VAL A 39 11.76 -6.68 7.50
CA VAL A 39 10.81 -7.54 6.79
C VAL A 39 11.16 -8.99 7.02
N GLU A 40 10.14 -9.78 7.30
CA GLU A 40 10.20 -11.23 7.47
C GLU A 40 9.22 -11.86 6.48
N CYS A 41 9.63 -12.94 5.80
CA CYS A 41 8.87 -13.59 4.74
C CYS A 41 8.98 -15.12 4.85
N TRP A 42 7.89 -15.82 4.52
CA TRP A 42 7.81 -17.28 4.55
C TRP A 42 6.94 -17.81 3.40
N LEU A 43 7.43 -18.84 2.70
CA LEU A 43 6.58 -19.74 1.92
C LEU A 43 5.69 -20.56 2.87
N ILE A 44 4.49 -20.92 2.42
CA ILE A 44 3.48 -21.64 3.22
C ILE A 44 3.21 -22.98 2.55
N ARG A 45 3.45 -24.09 3.26
CA ARG A 45 3.08 -25.41 2.74
C ARG A 45 1.54 -25.52 2.67
N PRO A 46 0.96 -25.95 1.54
CA PRO A 46 -0.48 -26.14 1.44
C PRO A 46 -1.02 -27.13 2.48
N ALA A 47 -2.28 -26.94 2.91
CA ALA A 47 -3.00 -27.97 3.66
C ALA A 47 -3.37 -29.14 2.75
N ASP A 48 -3.57 -30.33 3.33
CA ASP A 48 -3.87 -31.56 2.59
C ASP A 48 -5.14 -31.48 1.73
N ASP A 49 -6.08 -30.58 2.02
CA ASP A 49 -7.32 -30.33 1.27
C ASP A 49 -7.22 -29.15 0.27
N TRP A 50 -6.12 -28.40 0.28
CA TRP A 50 -5.90 -27.29 -0.64
C TRP A 50 -5.45 -27.82 -2.01
N ARG A 51 -6.21 -27.45 -3.06
CA ARG A 51 -6.07 -28.01 -4.41
C ARG A 51 -6.05 -26.97 -5.54
N ASP A 52 -6.64 -25.81 -5.31
CA ASP A 52 -6.62 -24.65 -6.22
C ASP A 52 -5.17 -24.32 -6.64
N TRP A 53 -4.98 -24.01 -7.92
CA TRP A 53 -3.72 -23.51 -8.46
C TRP A 53 -3.99 -22.83 -9.79
N CYS A 54 -3.34 -21.70 -10.05
CA CYS A 54 -3.44 -20.97 -11.30
C CYS A 54 -2.04 -20.70 -11.84
N GLU A 55 -1.72 -21.28 -13.00
CA GLU A 55 -0.44 -21.06 -13.69
C GLU A 55 -0.18 -19.57 -13.95
N GLY A 56 -1.21 -18.79 -14.24
CA GLY A 56 -1.08 -17.34 -14.40
C GLY A 56 -0.78 -16.57 -13.10
N ALA A 57 -1.13 -17.11 -11.92
CA ALA A 57 -0.68 -16.54 -10.64
C ALA A 57 0.79 -16.93 -10.39
N GLU A 58 1.15 -18.19 -10.64
CA GLU A 58 2.54 -18.67 -10.60
C GLU A 58 3.48 -17.86 -11.51
N GLU A 59 3.05 -17.52 -12.73
CA GLU A 59 3.79 -16.64 -13.65
C GLU A 59 3.93 -15.20 -13.10
N ILE A 60 2.93 -14.70 -12.38
CA ILE A 60 2.91 -13.33 -11.83
C ILE A 60 3.85 -13.20 -10.63
N HIS A 61 3.85 -14.14 -9.69
CA HIS A 61 4.67 -14.07 -8.47
C HIS A 61 5.98 -14.89 -8.50
N GLY A 62 6.11 -15.81 -9.47
CA GLY A 62 7.31 -16.64 -9.66
C GLY A 62 7.52 -17.70 -8.58
N ILE A 63 6.45 -18.18 -7.95
CA ILE A 63 6.50 -19.17 -6.85
C ILE A 63 5.82 -20.44 -7.35
N THR A 64 6.62 -21.48 -7.57
CA THR A 64 6.09 -22.75 -8.12
C THR A 64 5.37 -23.54 -7.04
N ARG A 65 4.42 -24.39 -7.47
CA ARG A 65 3.73 -25.32 -6.55
C ARG A 65 4.70 -26.25 -5.82
N GLU A 66 5.73 -26.72 -6.53
CA GLU A 66 6.81 -27.56 -6.00
C GLU A 66 7.55 -26.84 -4.85
N SER A 67 7.91 -25.57 -5.03
CA SER A 67 8.64 -24.79 -4.02
C SER A 67 7.90 -24.65 -2.70
N ILE A 68 6.55 -24.52 -2.71
CA ILE A 68 5.77 -24.43 -1.48
C ILE A 68 5.49 -25.80 -0.84
N GLU A 69 5.44 -26.88 -1.63
CA GLU A 69 5.32 -28.24 -1.10
C GLU A 69 6.62 -28.66 -0.38
N ASP A 70 7.79 -28.38 -0.99
CA ASP A 70 9.11 -28.70 -0.45
C ASP A 70 9.59 -27.71 0.63
N GLU A 71 9.70 -26.43 0.32
CA GLU A 71 10.34 -25.41 1.18
C GLU A 71 9.35 -24.68 2.11
N GLY A 72 8.04 -24.82 1.88
CA GLY A 72 7.00 -24.15 2.65
C GLY A 72 7.02 -24.48 4.14
N GLN A 73 6.71 -23.50 4.99
CA GLN A 73 6.57 -23.73 6.42
C GLN A 73 5.22 -24.33 6.78
N ASP A 74 5.19 -25.07 7.89
CA ASP A 74 3.96 -25.57 8.52
C ASP A 74 3.00 -24.41 8.82
N ILE A 75 1.73 -24.54 8.40
CA ILE A 75 0.69 -23.53 8.61
C ILE A 75 0.57 -23.15 10.10
N ALA A 76 0.64 -24.13 11.01
CA ALA A 76 0.52 -23.86 12.43
C ALA A 76 1.78 -23.14 12.96
N TRP A 77 2.96 -23.39 12.40
CA TRP A 77 4.19 -22.65 12.66
C TRP A 77 4.07 -21.19 12.20
N VAL A 78 3.60 -20.95 10.97
CA VAL A 78 3.40 -19.59 10.44
C VAL A 78 2.39 -18.82 11.30
N CYS A 79 1.25 -19.43 11.65
CA CYS A 79 0.26 -18.82 12.55
C CYS A 79 0.85 -18.45 13.92
N ARG A 80 1.69 -19.33 14.52
CA ARG A 80 2.39 -19.04 15.78
C ARG A 80 3.38 -17.89 15.60
N ARG A 81 4.18 -17.89 14.52
CA ARG A 81 5.21 -16.89 14.26
C ARG A 81 4.61 -15.49 14.04
N MET A 82 3.57 -15.39 13.21
CA MET A 82 2.80 -14.15 13.01
C MET A 82 2.22 -13.65 14.34
N ASN A 83 1.63 -14.54 15.15
CA ASN A 83 1.10 -14.15 16.45
C ASN A 83 2.17 -13.69 17.45
N GLN A 84 3.40 -14.19 17.37
CA GLN A 84 4.53 -13.70 18.18
C GLN A 84 5.00 -12.32 17.72
N ALA A 85 5.12 -12.10 16.40
CA ALA A 85 5.62 -10.84 15.84
C ALA A 85 4.61 -9.68 15.88
N LEU A 86 3.31 -9.99 15.75
CA LEU A 86 2.27 -9.00 15.43
C LEU A 86 1.24 -8.79 16.55
N ALA A 87 1.24 -9.58 17.64
CA ALA A 87 0.22 -9.49 18.69
C ALA A 87 -0.02 -8.06 19.22
N GLY A 88 -1.29 -7.68 19.31
CA GLY A 88 -1.75 -6.36 19.75
C GLY A 88 -1.67 -5.26 18.69
N LYS A 89 -1.00 -5.49 17.56
CA LYS A 89 -0.79 -4.47 16.52
C LYS A 89 -1.97 -4.35 15.55
N VAL A 90 -2.03 -3.21 14.86
CA VAL A 90 -2.70 -3.10 13.56
C VAL A 90 -1.61 -3.24 12.50
N VAL A 91 -1.84 -4.11 11.52
CA VAL A 91 -0.92 -4.42 10.43
C VAL A 91 -1.60 -4.01 9.13
N PHE A 92 -0.95 -3.20 8.30
CA PHE A 92 -1.57 -2.54 7.16
C PHE A 92 -1.21 -3.23 5.84
N THR A 93 -2.15 -3.20 4.89
CA THR A 93 -2.03 -3.73 3.53
C THR A 93 -2.83 -2.81 2.60
N ASP A 94 -2.43 -2.69 1.32
CA ASP A 94 -3.25 -2.06 0.28
C ASP A 94 -4.37 -2.98 -0.27
N GLY A 95 -4.26 -4.30 -0.05
CA GLY A 95 -5.20 -5.35 -0.48
C GLY A 95 -6.24 -5.80 0.56
N VAL A 96 -6.50 -5.04 1.64
CA VAL A 96 -7.19 -5.42 2.91
C VAL A 96 -8.43 -6.33 2.88
N HIS A 97 -9.12 -6.46 1.75
CA HIS A 97 -10.21 -7.43 1.56
C HIS A 97 -9.69 -8.84 1.20
N LEU A 98 -8.70 -8.94 0.32
CA LEU A 98 -8.05 -10.19 -0.12
C LEU A 98 -7.18 -10.77 0.99
N ASP A 99 -6.30 -9.96 1.59
CA ASP A 99 -5.47 -10.40 2.73
C ASP A 99 -6.30 -10.91 3.90
N ARG A 100 -7.47 -10.33 4.14
CA ARG A 100 -8.37 -10.77 5.21
C ARG A 100 -8.98 -12.13 4.91
N PHE A 101 -9.24 -12.44 3.64
CA PHE A 101 -9.68 -13.75 3.19
C PHE A 101 -8.55 -14.79 3.36
N TRP A 102 -7.35 -14.51 2.87
CA TRP A 102 -6.20 -15.43 2.98
C TRP A 102 -5.72 -15.60 4.42
N LEU A 103 -5.63 -14.52 5.21
CA LEU A 103 -5.35 -14.58 6.65
C LEU A 103 -6.37 -15.45 7.39
N ARG A 104 -7.66 -15.29 7.10
CA ARG A 104 -8.71 -16.12 7.72
C ARG A 104 -8.53 -17.58 7.34
N ARG A 105 -8.24 -17.89 6.07
CA ARG A 105 -8.02 -19.26 5.61
C ARG A 105 -6.81 -19.91 6.29
N LEU A 106 -5.68 -19.20 6.34
CA LEU A 106 -4.46 -19.66 7.00
C LEU A 106 -4.71 -19.99 8.48
N PHE A 107 -5.34 -19.08 9.22
CA PHE A 107 -5.58 -19.26 10.65
C PHE A 107 -6.64 -20.33 10.97
N VAL A 108 -7.64 -20.51 10.10
CA VAL A 108 -8.60 -21.64 10.21
C VAL A 108 -7.88 -22.98 10.01
N ALA A 109 -7.04 -23.13 8.98
CA ALA A 109 -6.26 -24.34 8.76
C ALA A 109 -5.23 -24.59 9.87
N GLY A 110 -4.63 -23.53 10.43
CA GLY A 110 -3.73 -23.60 11.57
C GLY A 110 -4.41 -23.81 12.94
N ASN A 111 -5.75 -23.97 12.97
CA ASN A 111 -6.57 -24.06 14.18
C ASN A 111 -6.23 -22.98 15.24
N ALA A 112 -6.10 -21.74 14.76
CA ALA A 112 -5.62 -20.61 15.53
C ALA A 112 -6.47 -19.35 15.30
N MET A 113 -6.28 -18.33 16.13
CA MET A 113 -6.87 -17.00 15.94
C MET A 113 -5.77 -15.93 15.81
N PRO A 114 -5.90 -14.97 14.87
CA PRO A 114 -5.00 -13.82 14.80
C PRO A 114 -5.09 -12.99 16.07
N ARG A 115 -3.93 -12.69 16.67
CA ARG A 115 -3.79 -11.80 17.84
C ARG A 115 -3.57 -10.34 17.45
N PHE A 116 -3.77 -10.02 16.18
CA PHE A 116 -3.56 -8.71 15.55
C PHE A 116 -4.73 -8.41 14.61
N ARG A 117 -4.79 -7.20 14.06
CA ARG A 117 -5.87 -6.78 13.13
C ARG A 117 -5.30 -6.23 11.84
N LEU A 118 -5.90 -6.59 10.70
CA LEU A 118 -5.59 -5.94 9.44
C LEU A 118 -6.25 -4.56 9.32
N GLY A 119 -5.44 -3.57 8.94
CA GLY A 119 -5.82 -2.22 8.56
C GLY A 119 -5.60 -1.95 7.07
N ASP A 120 -6.12 -0.84 6.59
CA ASP A 120 -6.10 -0.39 5.21
C ASP A 120 -4.99 0.67 5.03
N LEU A 121 -4.04 0.41 4.13
CA LEU A 121 -2.90 1.30 3.87
C LEU A 121 -3.37 2.70 3.45
N PHE A 122 -4.31 2.80 2.51
CA PHE A 122 -4.74 4.10 2.00
C PHE A 122 -5.44 4.92 3.09
N LYS A 123 -6.22 4.29 3.98
CA LYS A 123 -6.79 4.95 5.18
C LYS A 123 -5.72 5.38 6.20
N LEU A 124 -4.58 4.70 6.26
CA LEU A 124 -3.42 5.13 7.07
C LEU A 124 -2.69 6.33 6.43
N LEU A 125 -2.58 6.36 5.10
CA LEU A 125 -1.91 7.44 4.37
C LEU A 125 -2.77 8.70 4.27
N GLU A 126 -4.09 8.57 4.11
CA GLU A 126 -5.02 9.68 3.81
C GLU A 126 -4.87 10.91 4.75
N PRO A 127 -4.78 10.79 6.09
CA PRO A 127 -4.61 11.94 6.99
C PRO A 127 -3.24 12.65 6.90
N ARG A 128 -2.33 12.16 6.05
CA ARG A 128 -0.97 12.70 5.84
C ARG A 128 -0.79 13.29 4.45
N LEU A 129 -1.72 13.00 3.52
CA LEU A 129 -1.75 13.61 2.21
C LEU A 129 -2.36 15.02 2.31
N PRO A 130 -2.08 15.93 1.35
CA PRO A 130 -2.80 17.20 1.23
C PRO A 130 -4.31 16.95 1.16
N PRO A 131 -5.15 17.84 1.72
CA PRO A 131 -6.61 17.75 1.60
C PRO A 131 -7.06 17.58 0.15
N PRO A 132 -8.13 16.81 -0.16
CA PRO A 132 -8.54 16.51 -1.53
C PRO A 132 -8.70 17.75 -2.44
N GLU A 133 -9.16 18.87 -1.89
CA GLU A 133 -9.33 20.15 -2.57
C GLU A 133 -8.01 20.83 -3.01
N TYR A 134 -6.88 20.45 -2.42
CA TYR A 134 -5.53 20.92 -2.75
C TYR A 134 -4.62 19.81 -3.31
N ARG A 135 -5.17 18.61 -3.54
CA ARG A 135 -4.40 17.42 -3.93
C ARG A 135 -4.19 17.40 -5.45
N PRO A 136 -2.94 17.38 -5.95
CA PRO A 136 -2.69 17.11 -7.37
C PRO A 136 -3.30 15.75 -7.76
N PRO A 137 -4.03 15.62 -8.88
CA PRO A 137 -4.74 14.39 -9.24
C PRO A 137 -3.85 13.14 -9.23
N ASP A 138 -2.64 13.27 -9.76
CA ASP A 138 -1.68 12.18 -9.87
C ASP A 138 -0.78 12.01 -8.64
N LEU A 139 -1.00 12.74 -7.53
CA LEU A 139 -0.09 12.71 -6.37
C LEU A 139 0.13 11.30 -5.84
N LEU A 140 -0.94 10.54 -5.60
CA LEU A 140 -0.84 9.19 -5.06
C LEU A 140 -0.17 8.24 -6.07
N ARG A 141 -0.50 8.33 -7.36
CA ARG A 141 0.15 7.56 -8.43
C ARG A 141 1.66 7.84 -8.46
N ASN A 142 2.06 9.12 -8.48
CA ASN A 142 3.47 9.52 -8.49
C ASN A 142 4.23 9.07 -7.23
N LEU A 143 3.58 9.03 -6.07
CA LEU A 143 4.17 8.50 -4.83
C LEU A 143 4.33 6.98 -4.88
N ILE A 144 3.34 6.25 -5.39
CA ILE A 144 3.38 4.80 -5.61
C ILE A 144 4.50 4.45 -6.60
N ASP A 145 4.52 5.09 -7.78
CA ASP A 145 5.54 4.87 -8.81
C ASP A 145 6.95 5.20 -8.30
N LYS A 146 7.09 6.19 -7.41
CA LYS A 146 8.37 6.52 -6.76
C LYS A 146 8.75 5.50 -5.68
N ALA A 147 7.79 5.00 -4.90
CA ALA A 147 8.02 3.95 -3.92
C ALA A 147 8.50 2.66 -4.59
N TRP A 148 7.86 2.24 -5.69
CA TRP A 148 8.30 1.11 -6.50
C TRP A 148 9.71 1.29 -7.07
N LYS A 149 10.05 2.47 -7.60
CA LYS A 149 11.42 2.78 -8.08
C LYS A 149 12.49 2.77 -6.97
N LEU A 150 12.10 2.86 -5.70
CA LEU A 150 12.99 2.76 -4.54
C LEU A 150 13.02 1.34 -3.94
N THR A 151 12.21 0.41 -4.48
CA THR A 151 12.03 -0.93 -3.93
C THR A 151 12.79 -1.95 -4.77
N PRO A 152 13.92 -2.51 -4.27
CA PRO A 152 14.61 -3.59 -4.94
C PRO A 152 13.83 -4.91 -4.76
N GLY A 153 13.67 -5.65 -5.84
CA GLY A 153 12.97 -6.94 -5.87
C GLY A 153 12.14 -7.11 -7.13
N PHE A 154 11.21 -8.04 -7.09
CA PHE A 154 10.20 -8.27 -8.12
C PHE A 154 8.82 -7.99 -7.50
N ALA A 155 7.98 -7.22 -8.19
CA ALA A 155 6.61 -6.98 -7.73
C ALA A 155 5.81 -8.28 -7.78
N HIS A 156 4.83 -8.45 -6.88
CA HIS A 156 4.21 -9.74 -6.61
C HIS A 156 5.20 -10.73 -5.98
N GLN A 157 6.01 -10.24 -5.05
CA GLN A 157 6.59 -11.08 -4.01
C GLN A 157 6.33 -10.38 -2.69
N ALA A 158 5.67 -11.06 -1.75
CA ALA A 158 5.13 -10.42 -0.55
C ALA A 158 6.18 -9.61 0.24
N ASP A 159 7.44 -10.06 0.25
CA ASP A 159 8.53 -9.34 0.93
C ASP A 159 8.91 -8.03 0.22
N THR A 160 8.78 -7.99 -1.11
CA THR A 160 9.05 -6.82 -1.96
C THR A 160 7.86 -5.87 -1.90
N ASP A 161 6.64 -6.37 -1.93
CA ASP A 161 5.41 -5.59 -1.80
C ASP A 161 5.32 -4.94 -0.40
N VAL A 162 5.73 -5.63 0.68
CA VAL A 162 5.94 -5.04 2.02
C VAL A 162 7.04 -3.96 2.03
N LYS A 163 8.16 -4.13 1.32
CA LYS A 163 9.20 -3.08 1.19
C LYS A 163 8.66 -1.86 0.43
N TYR A 164 7.83 -2.05 -0.59
CA TYR A 164 7.15 -0.97 -1.29
C TYR A 164 6.24 -0.18 -0.35
N MET A 165 5.45 -0.84 0.50
CA MET A 165 4.61 -0.16 1.49
C MET A 165 5.43 0.65 2.51
N LEU A 166 6.57 0.10 2.98
CA LEU A 166 7.53 0.82 3.83
C LEU A 166 8.07 2.09 3.13
N ASN A 167 8.47 1.97 1.87
CA ASN A 167 8.97 3.09 1.05
C ASN A 167 7.88 4.16 0.80
N LEU A 168 6.65 3.75 0.49
CA LEU A 168 5.52 4.65 0.29
C LEU A 168 5.19 5.42 1.57
N TRP A 169 5.19 4.74 2.72
CA TRP A 169 5.02 5.38 4.03
C TRP A 169 6.10 6.42 4.31
N GLN A 170 7.38 6.13 4.01
CA GLN A 170 8.47 7.11 4.17
C GLN A 170 8.25 8.34 3.29
N LEU A 171 7.95 8.15 2.00
CA LEU A 171 7.70 9.24 1.07
C LEU A 171 6.55 10.15 1.53
N VAL A 172 5.44 9.56 2.00
CA VAL A 172 4.31 10.32 2.57
C VAL A 172 4.74 11.05 3.85
N ARG A 173 5.33 10.35 4.83
CA ARG A 173 5.75 10.94 6.12
C ARG A 173 6.71 12.12 5.95
N HIS A 174 7.68 12.02 5.04
CA HIS A 174 8.63 13.10 4.78
C HIS A 174 8.05 14.21 3.89
N GLY A 175 7.12 13.89 2.98
CA GLY A 175 6.36 14.87 2.21
C GLY A 175 5.51 15.78 3.10
N SER A 176 4.78 15.22 4.06
CA SER A 176 3.97 15.99 5.03
C SER A 176 4.83 16.88 5.94
N ALA A 177 6.05 16.47 6.26
CA ALA A 177 6.97 17.26 7.07
C ALA A 177 7.47 18.52 6.33
N LEU A 178 7.62 18.45 5.01
CA LEU A 178 8.01 19.60 4.18
C LEU A 178 6.86 20.61 4.02
N SER A 179 5.60 20.16 3.96
CA SER A 179 4.45 21.08 3.95
C SER A 179 4.16 21.71 5.33
N ALA A 180 4.46 21.01 6.42
CA ALA A 180 4.30 21.55 7.79
C ALA A 180 5.37 22.60 8.18
N GLY A 181 6.48 22.69 7.43
CA GLY A 181 7.57 23.66 7.68
C GLY A 181 7.41 25.00 6.96
N ALA A 182 6.33 25.22 6.20
CA ALA A 182 6.16 26.38 5.34
C ALA A 182 5.39 27.56 5.99
N ASP A 183 4.93 27.43 7.23
CA ASP A 183 4.15 28.47 7.92
C ASP A 183 5.02 29.26 8.93
N THR A 184 5.70 30.29 8.44
CA THR A 184 6.36 31.32 9.28
C THR A 184 6.03 32.74 8.83
N GLY A 185 4.79 33.16 9.10
CA GLY A 185 4.47 34.57 9.37
C GLY A 185 3.99 35.42 8.18
N PRO A 186 3.17 36.47 8.46
CA PRO A 186 2.52 37.25 7.42
C PRO A 186 3.41 38.36 6.86
N SER A 187 3.60 38.40 5.54
CA SER A 187 4.17 39.55 4.85
C SER A 187 3.06 40.53 4.44
N MET A 188 3.14 41.77 4.94
CA MET A 188 2.18 42.83 4.59
C MET A 188 2.30 43.25 3.12
N SER A 189 1.16 43.61 2.52
CA SER A 189 1.12 44.31 1.23
C SER A 189 1.54 45.79 1.38
N PRO A 190 2.00 46.41 0.29
CA PRO A 190 1.70 47.81 0.01
C PRO A 190 0.80 47.94 -1.23
N ARG A 191 -0.31 48.68 -1.10
CA ARG A 191 -1.10 49.19 -2.24
C ARG A 191 -0.56 50.55 -2.69
N LEU A 192 -0.67 50.88 -3.98
CA LEU A 192 -1.23 52.14 -4.53
C LEU A 192 -1.28 52.08 -6.09
N TYR A 193 -2.22 52.82 -6.69
CA TYR A 193 -2.67 52.87 -8.12
C TYR A 193 -2.83 54.37 -8.53
N PRO A 194 -3.36 54.80 -9.72
CA PRO A 194 -3.48 54.27 -11.10
C PRO A 194 -2.78 55.26 -12.10
N PRO A 195 -3.30 55.81 -13.24
CA PRO A 195 -4.27 55.38 -14.29
C PRO A 195 -3.84 55.61 -15.78
N GLY A 196 -4.66 55.17 -16.75
CA GLY A 196 -4.73 55.65 -18.16
C GLY A 196 -4.00 54.77 -19.21
N HIS A 197 -4.49 54.54 -20.44
CA HIS A 197 -5.75 54.85 -21.15
C HIS A 197 -6.06 53.73 -22.18
N GLY A 198 -7.30 53.62 -22.69
CA GLY A 198 -7.67 52.76 -23.83
C GLY A 198 -7.28 53.35 -25.20
N PRO A 199 -7.56 52.69 -26.34
CA PRO A 199 -8.93 52.80 -26.88
C PRO A 199 -9.52 51.62 -27.72
N THR A 200 -10.86 51.58 -27.75
CA THR A 200 -11.80 51.18 -28.86
C THR A 200 -11.49 50.06 -29.86
N GLY A 201 -12.25 48.96 -29.76
CA GLY A 201 -13.36 48.60 -30.68
C GLY A 201 -13.11 48.08 -32.11
N VAL A 202 -13.81 46.99 -32.49
CA VAL A 202 -14.71 46.81 -33.68
C VAL A 202 -15.57 45.55 -33.45
N GLN A 203 -16.82 45.53 -33.95
CA GLN A 203 -17.77 44.40 -33.89
C GLN A 203 -17.97 43.71 -35.26
N ALA A 204 -18.71 42.58 -35.24
CA ALA A 204 -19.32 41.85 -36.36
C ALA A 204 -18.39 40.89 -37.14
N HIS A 205 -18.86 39.77 -37.72
CA HIS A 205 -20.24 39.46 -38.16
C HIS A 205 -20.63 37.97 -37.99
N VAL A 206 -21.92 37.64 -38.15
CA VAL A 206 -22.50 36.28 -38.04
C VAL A 206 -23.10 35.84 -39.38
N ARG A 207 -22.90 34.56 -39.75
CA ARG A 207 -23.66 33.66 -40.67
C ARG A 207 -22.66 32.78 -41.46
N GLY A 208 -23.00 31.54 -41.84
CA GLY A 208 -24.27 30.82 -41.70
C GLY A 208 -24.12 29.31 -41.87
N ARG A 209 -25.25 28.59 -41.81
CA ARG A 209 -25.35 27.15 -42.12
C ARG A 209 -25.46 26.91 -43.63
N ASP A 210 -25.23 25.63 -43.96
CA ASP A 210 -25.70 24.83 -45.11
C ASP A 210 -24.46 24.14 -45.73
N GLY A 211 -24.42 22.84 -46.02
CA GLY A 211 -25.49 21.85 -46.20
C GLY A 211 -25.31 21.24 -47.60
N GLY A 212 -24.98 19.94 -47.71
CA GLY A 212 -24.72 19.35 -49.03
C GLY A 212 -24.28 17.88 -49.03
N TYR A 213 -25.27 17.01 -49.27
CA TYR A 213 -25.22 15.65 -49.85
C TYR A 213 -24.28 14.60 -49.24
#